data_AF-A0A090X047-F1
#
_entry.id   AF-A0A090X047-F1
#
_cell.length_a   1.000
_cell.length_b   1.000
_cell.length_c   1.000
_cell.angle_alpha   90.00
_cell.angle_beta   90.00
_cell.angle_gamma   90.00
#
_symmetry.space_group_name_H-M   'P 1'
#
loop_
_entity.id
_entity.type
_entity.pdbx_description
1 polymer ?
#
loop_
_entity_poly.entity_id
_entity_poly.type
_entity_poly.pdbx_seq_one_letter_code
_entity_poly.pdbx_strand_id
1 'polypeptide(L)' 'MYNIENKDWKGQIEGADDYWYVNDRQKPNPLKTNRQKTAILASKLKEANRNYGKAWIDNMVTLSYPNSFQPLCGRKLQI' A
#
# COMPACT_ATOMS: atom_id res chain seq x y z
N MET A 1 12.18 -7.85 -5.12
CA MET A 1 11.64 -8.15 -3.76
C MET A 1 10.31 -7.42 -3.62
N TYR A 2 9.36 -7.96 -2.85
CA TYR A 2 8.05 -7.34 -2.67
C TYR A 2 7.84 -6.93 -1.21
N ASN A 3 7.36 -5.71 -0.99
CA ASN A 3 6.87 -5.25 0.31
C ASN A 3 5.34 -5.14 0.24
N ILE A 4 4.67 -6.13 0.83
CA ILE A 4 3.22 -6.30 0.72
C ILE A 4 2.57 -5.86 2.04
N GLU A 5 1.73 -4.84 1.97
CA GLU A 5 0.89 -4.42 3.10
C GLU A 5 -0.53 -4.98 2.90
N ASN A 6 -0.94 -5.94 3.74
CA ASN A 6 -2.30 -6.47 3.73
C ASN A 6 -3.23 -5.65 4.63
N LYS A 7 -4.44 -5.37 4.16
CA LYS A 7 -5.54 -4.79 4.93
C LYS A 7 -6.74 -5.71 4.93
N ASP A 8 -7.29 -5.91 6.12
CA ASP A 8 -8.53 -6.67 6.34
C ASP A 8 -9.68 -5.70 6.64
N TRP A 9 -9.98 -4.82 5.69
CA TRP A 9 -11.00 -3.79 5.86
C TRP A 9 -12.36 -4.26 5.37
N LYS A 10 -13.33 -4.28 6.28
CA LYS A 10 -14.74 -4.54 5.97
C LYS A 10 -15.45 -3.26 5.53
N GLY A 11 -16.11 -3.32 4.37
CA GLY A 11 -16.99 -2.29 3.86
C GLY A 11 -16.68 -1.84 2.45
N GLN A 12 -17.33 -0.74 2.04
CA GLN A 12 -16.99 -0.03 0.82
C GLN A 12 -15.62 0.61 0.97
N ILE A 13 -14.70 0.27 0.08
CA ILE A 13 -13.32 0.76 0.08
C ILE A 13 -13.13 1.65 -1.13
N GLU A 14 -12.65 2.86 -0.89
CA GLU A 14 -12.25 3.80 -1.93
C GLU A 14 -10.81 4.23 -1.67
N GLY A 15 -9.95 4.11 -2.69
CA GLY A 15 -8.52 4.32 -2.52
C GLY A 15 -7.88 4.98 -3.74
N ALA A 16 -7.03 5.96 -3.48
CA ALA A 16 -6.19 6.62 -4.47
C ALA A 16 -4.76 6.81 -3.92
N ASP A 17 -3.92 7.48 -4.69
CA ASP A 17 -2.53 7.75 -4.33
C ASP A 17 -2.40 8.62 -3.06
N ASP A 18 -3.40 9.47 -2.78
CA ASP A 18 -3.40 10.48 -1.73
C ASP A 18 -4.41 10.22 -0.60
N TYR A 19 -5.58 9.64 -0.89
CA TYR A 19 -6.64 9.35 0.08
C TYR A 19 -7.11 7.90 0.09
N TRP A 20 -7.63 7.47 1.23
CA TRP A 20 -8.30 6.18 1.41
C TRP A 20 -9.49 6.35 2.35
N TYR A 21 -10.62 5.73 2.00
CA TYR A 21 -11.85 5.70 2.78
C TYR A 21 -12.34 4.27 2.95
N VAL A 22 -12.93 4.00 4.11
CA VAL A 22 -13.66 2.75 4.41
C VAL A 22 -14.99 3.13 5.04
N ASN A 23 -16.10 2.85 4.34
CA ASN A 23 -17.46 3.29 4.71
C ASN A 23 -17.48 4.80 5.04
N ASP A 24 -17.02 5.61 4.10
CA ASP A 24 -16.93 7.08 4.19
C ASP A 24 -16.03 7.64 5.30
N ARG A 25 -15.37 6.77 6.07
CA ARG A 25 -14.39 7.17 7.09
C ARG A 25 -13.00 7.15 6.50
N GLN A 26 -12.32 8.29 6.57
CA GLN A 26 -10.95 8.40 6.12
C GLN A 26 -10.04 7.45 6.91
N LYS A 27 -9.17 6.74 6.19
CA LYS A 27 -8.13 5.89 6.74
C LYS A 27 -6.75 6.43 6.40
N PRO A 28 -5.74 6.14 7.24
CA PRO A 28 -4.35 6.35 6.87
C PRO A 28 -4.05 5.64 5.55
N ASN A 29 -3.43 6.36 4.62
CA ASN A 29 -3.10 5.84 3.30
C ASN A 29 -2.00 4.76 3.41
N PRO A 30 -2.31 3.48 3.12
CA PRO A 30 -1.36 2.39 3.24
C PRO A 30 -0.17 2.55 2.28
N LEU A 31 -0.35 3.19 1.12
CA LEU A 31 0.73 3.43 0.15
C LEU A 31 1.79 4.38 0.70
N LYS A 32 1.38 5.41 1.46
CA LYS A 32 2.31 6.35 2.11
C LYS A 32 3.15 5.65 3.17
N THR A 33 2.49 4.88 4.05
CA THR A 33 3.19 4.10 5.08
C THR A 33 4.11 3.05 4.46
N ASN A 34 3.65 2.37 3.41
CA ASN A 34 4.44 1.33 2.75
C ASN A 34 5.68 1.91 2.05
N ARG A 35 5.58 3.11 1.46
CA ARG A 35 6.73 3.83 0.88
C ARG A 35 7.83 4.11 1.91
N GLN A 36 7.45 4.51 3.12
CA GLN A 36 8.40 4.73 4.21
C GLN A 36 9.09 3.43 4.63
N LYS A 37 8.31 2.36 4.85
CA LYS A 37 8.84 1.02 5.18
C LYS A 37 9.81 0.51 4.12
N THR A 38 9.52 0.74 2.84
CA THR A 38 10.38 0.34 1.72
C THR A 38 11.68 1.11 1.68
N ALA A 39 11.68 2.41 1.96
CA ALA A 39 12.92 3.18 2.07
C ALA A 39 13.82 2.64 3.20
N ILE A 40 13.22 2.32 4.35
CA ILE A 40 13.93 1.72 5.49
C ILE A 40 14.48 0.35 5.11
N LEU A 41 13.67 -0.51 4.48
CA LEU A 41 14.08 -1.84 4.03
C LEU A 41 15.23 -1.77 3.01
N ALA A 42 15.14 -0.87 2.03
CA ALA A 42 16.20 -0.65 1.06
C ALA A 42 17.52 -0.23 1.73
N SER A 43 17.46 0.68 2.71
CA SER A 43 18.64 1.07 3.51
C SER A 43 19.25 -0.13 4.22
N LYS A 44 18.43 -0.90 4.94
CA LYS A 44 18.89 -2.06 5.72
C LYS A 44 19.45 -3.18 4.87
N LEU A 45 18.87 -3.44 3.70
CA LEU A 45 19.42 -4.41 2.75
C LEU A 45 20.78 -3.98 2.21
N LYS A 46 20.93 -2.69 1.86
CA LYS A 46 22.21 -2.14 1.39
C LYS A 46 23.28 -2.17 2.48
N GLU A 47 22.92 -1.89 3.74
CA GLU A 47 23.80 -2.00 4.91
C GLU A 47 24.26 -3.46 5.11
N ALA A 48 23.35 -4.43 5.03
CA ALA A 48 23.65 -5.85 5.21
C ALA A 48 24.51 -6.43 4.07
N ASN A 49 24.26 -6.02 2.82
CA ASN A 49 25.06 -6.40 1.68
C ASN A 49 24.98 -5.34 0.58
N ARG A 50 26.14 -4.76 0.24
CA ARG A 50 26.27 -3.68 -0.74
C ARG A 50 25.70 -4.04 -2.13
N ASN A 51 25.66 -5.32 -2.51
CA ASN A 51 25.09 -5.77 -3.78
C ASN A 51 23.57 -5.55 -3.86
N TYR A 52 22.86 -5.53 -2.71
CA TYR A 52 21.43 -5.23 -2.68
C TYR A 52 21.10 -3.76 -2.94
N GLY A 53 22.08 -2.87 -3.02
CA GLY A 53 21.86 -1.49 -3.49
C GLY A 53 21.33 -1.40 -4.93
N LYS A 54 21.40 -2.49 -5.70
CA LYS A 54 20.84 -2.60 -7.06
C LYS A 54 19.49 -3.34 -7.09
N ALA A 55 19.01 -3.85 -5.96
CA ALA A 55 17.77 -4.62 -5.90
C ALA A 55 16.55 -3.68 -5.98
N TRP A 56 15.55 -4.07 -6.78
CA TRP A 56 14.26 -3.39 -6.82
C TRP A 56 13.33 -3.96 -5.73
N ILE A 57 12.67 -3.05 -5.00
CA ILE A 57 11.62 -3.38 -4.04
C ILE A 57 10.32 -2.78 -4.56
N ASP A 58 9.37 -3.65 -4.85
CA ASP A 58 8.05 -3.26 -5.33
C ASP A 58 7.05 -3.22 -4.17
N ASN A 59 6.17 -2.21 -4.17
CA ASN A 59 5.23 -1.95 -3.09
C ASN A 59 3.83 -2.33 -3.53
N MET A 60 3.19 -3.19 -2.74
CA MET A 60 1.83 -3.62 -3.02
C MET A 60 0.96 -3.48 -1.77
N VAL A 61 -0.32 -3.19 -2.00
CA VAL A 61 -1.36 -3.28 -0.98
C VAL A 61 -2.31 -4.38 -1.40
N THR A 62 -2.67 -5.25 -0.47
CA THR A 62 -3.68 -6.30 -0.68
C THR A 62 -4.87 -6.06 0.24
N LEU A 63 -6.06 -6.38 -0.24
CA LEU A 63 -7.31 -6.27 0.50
C LEU A 63 -7.86 -7.69 0.66
N SER A 64 -7.84 -8.20 1.89
CA SER A 64 -8.14 -9.62 2.17
C SER A 64 -9.59 -9.87 2.62
N TYR A 65 -10.29 -8.84 3.09
CA TYR A 65 -11.67 -9.00 3.53
C TYR A 65 -12.59 -9.31 2.32
N PRO A 66 -13.42 -10.37 2.39
CA PRO A 66 -14.32 -10.75 1.30
C PRO A 66 -15.54 -9.81 1.25
N ASN A 67 -15.32 -8.59 0.76
CA ASN A 67 -16.38 -7.60 0.64
C ASN A 67 -17.39 -7.99 -0.45
N SER A 68 -18.67 -7.73 -0.19
CA SER A 68 -19.74 -7.86 -1.20
C SER A 68 -19.61 -6.83 -2.33
N PHE A 69 -18.84 -5.75 -2.10
CA PHE A 69 -18.58 -4.68 -3.05
C PHE A 69 -17.14 -4.73 -3.54
N GLN A 70 -16.92 -4.45 -4.82
CA GLN A 70 -15.58 -4.30 -5.37
C GLN A 70 -14.94 -2.99 -4.86
N PRO A 71 -13.67 -3.01 -4.41
CA PRO A 71 -12.96 -1.80 -4.05
C PRO A 71 -12.82 -0.85 -5.25
N LEU A 72 -13.08 0.44 -5.04
CA LEU A 72 -12.84 1.48 -6.05
C LEU A 72 -11.43 2.03 -5.84
N CYS A 73 -10.48 1.55 -6.66
CA CYS A 73 -9.09 2.00 -6.59
C CYS A 73 -8.65 2.66 -7.90
N GLY A 74 -8.13 3.89 -7.85
CA GLY A 74 -7.68 4.57 -9.07
C GLY A 74 -7.22 6.01 -8.88
N ARG A 75 -6.66 6.60 -9.95
CA ARG A 75 -6.09 7.97 -9.96
C ARG A 75 -7.12 9.09 -10.09
N LYS A 76 -8.38 8.77 -10.41
CA LYS A 76 -9.48 9.74 -10.60
C LYS A 76 -10.81 9.10 -10.21
N LEU A 77 -11.33 9.46 -9.05
CA LEU A 77 -12.77 9.53 -8.87
C LEU A 77 -13.17 10.93 -9.36
N GLN A 78 -13.45 11.06 -10.66
CA GLN A 78 -14.12 12.25 -11.19
C GLN A 78 -15.61 12.06 -10.88
N ILE A 79 -16.11 12.81 -9.91
CA ILE A 79 -17.53 13.08 -9.70
C ILE A 79 -17.95 14.14 -10.71
#